data_AF-A0A966C472-F1
#
_entry.id   AF-A0A966C472-F1
#
_cell.length_a   1.000
_cell.length_b   1.000
_cell.length_c   1.000
_cell.angle_alpha   90.00
_cell.angle_beta   90.00
_cell.angle_gamma   90.00
#
_symmetry.space_group_name_H-M   'P 1'
#
loop_
_entity.id
_entity.type
_entity.pdbx_description
1 polymer ?
#
loop_
_entity_poly.entity_id
_entity_poly.type
_entity_poly.pdbx_seq_one_letter_code
_entity_poly.pdbx_strand_id
1 'polypeptide(L)'
;IVGSPACGDVMAVWIKIDSKTEKITECKWRTFGCASAIASTSMMSIMATENGGMTLKQAKRLTPEAIIDRLGGLPDRKYHCSVLGHLALREAIVDYEKEQPT
;
A
#
# COMPACT_ATOMS: atom_id res chain seq x y z
N ILE A 1 2.82 10.83 -1.60
CA ILE A 1 1.37 11.04 -1.32
C ILE A 1 0.63 10.80 -2.63
N VAL A 2 -0.48 10.07 -2.61
CA VAL A 2 -1.31 9.79 -3.79
C VAL A 2 -2.76 10.20 -3.54
N GLY A 3 -3.51 10.41 -4.61
CA GLY A 3 -4.92 10.85 -4.56
C GLY A 3 -5.08 12.37 -4.64
N SER A 4 -6.32 12.83 -4.53
CA SER A 4 -6.68 14.25 -4.59
C SER A 4 -7.85 14.53 -3.65
N PRO A 5 -7.81 15.62 -2.86
CA PRO A 5 -8.93 16.02 -2.00
C PRO A 5 -10.24 16.18 -2.79
N ALA A 6 -10.17 16.61 -4.05
CA ALA A 6 -11.33 16.78 -4.92
C ALA A 6 -12.02 15.44 -5.26
N CYS A 7 -11.28 14.33 -5.20
CA CYS A 7 -11.80 12.97 -5.44
C CYS A 7 -12.28 12.29 -4.15
N GLY A 8 -12.13 12.94 -2.99
CA GLY A 8 -12.57 12.43 -1.70
C GLY A 8 -11.63 11.42 -1.03
N ASP A 9 -10.58 10.97 -1.72
CA ASP A 9 -9.59 10.03 -1.19
C ASP A 9 -8.15 10.57 -1.34
N VAL A 10 -7.41 10.62 -0.24
CA VAL A 10 -5.99 11.01 -0.18
C VAL A 10 -5.25 10.04 0.73
N MET A 11 -4.04 9.63 0.33
CA MET A 11 -3.26 8.64 1.06
C MET A 11 -1.77 8.95 1.07
N ALA A 12 -1.18 8.72 2.24
CA ALA A 12 0.27 8.68 2.44
C ALA A 12 0.65 7.34 3.07
N VAL A 13 1.71 6.73 2.53
CA VAL A 13 2.29 5.48 3.03
C VAL A 13 3.78 5.72 3.27
N TRP A 14 4.27 5.19 4.38
CA TRP A 14 5.67 5.19 4.77
C TRP A 14 6.08 3.75 5.06
N ILE A 15 7.25 3.37 4.57
CA ILE A 15 7.78 2.03 4.75
C ILE A 15 9.17 2.09 5.37
N LYS A 16 9.47 1.10 6.21
CA LYS A 16 10.83 0.83 6.69
C LYS A 16 11.32 -0.44 6.05
N ILE A 17 12.51 -0.39 5.46
CA ILE A 17 13.08 -1.51 4.70
C ILE A 17 14.36 -1.97 5.39
N ASP A 18 14.51 -3.29 5.52
CA ASP A 18 15.78 -3.91 5.89
C ASP A 18 16.69 -3.91 4.66
N SER A 19 17.82 -3.21 4.74
CA SER A 19 18.73 -3.03 3.60
C SER A 19 19.49 -4.28 3.17
N LYS A 20 19.56 -5.32 4.02
CA LYS A 20 20.24 -6.58 3.70
C LYS A 20 19.31 -7.56 2.98
N THR A 21 18.05 -7.58 3.37
CA THR A 21 17.05 -8.53 2.88
C THR A 21 16.07 -7.94 1.87
N GLU A 22 16.07 -6.61 1.73
CA GLU A 22 15.13 -5.82 0.92
C GLU A 22 13.66 -6.08 1.29
N LYS A 23 13.41 -6.39 2.57
CA LYS A 23 12.06 -6.66 3.08
C LYS A 23 11.47 -5.45 3.79
N ILE A 24 10.18 -5.26 3.63
CA ILE A 24 9.40 -4.25 4.35
C ILE A 24 9.19 -4.75 5.78
N THR A 25 9.83 -4.07 6.73
CA THR A 25 9.74 -4.38 8.16
C THR A 25 8.64 -3.61 8.88
N GLU A 26 8.26 -2.46 8.33
CA GLU A 26 7.20 -1.62 8.88
C GLU A 26 6.47 -0.91 7.72
N CYS A 27 5.15 -0.80 7.83
CA CYS A 27 4.32 -0.06 6.88
C CYS A 27 3.30 0.77 7.67
N LYS A 28 3.51 2.08 7.68
CA LYS A 28 2.61 3.06 8.30
C LYS A 28 1.89 3.83 7.22
N TRP A 29 0.68 4.29 7.53
CA TRP A 29 -0.13 5.00 6.57
C TRP A 29 -1.06 5.98 7.26
N ARG A 30 -1.49 6.99 6.49
CA ARG A 30 -2.56 7.91 6.85
C ARG A 30 -3.40 8.11 5.62
N THR A 31 -4.71 7.91 5.76
CA THR A 31 -5.65 8.11 4.66
C THR A 31 -6.83 8.96 5.12
N PHE A 32 -7.30 9.80 4.21
CA PHE A 32 -8.62 10.41 4.26
C PHE A 32 -9.44 9.76 3.16
N GLY A 33 -10.60 9.21 3.50
CA GLY A 33 -11.44 8.49 2.55
C GLY A 33 -12.56 7.72 3.24
N CYS A 34 -13.33 6.97 2.45
CA CYS A 34 -14.42 6.16 2.99
C CYS A 34 -13.93 4.92 3.76
N ALA A 35 -14.84 4.24 4.47
CA ALA A 35 -14.52 3.02 5.22
C ALA A 35 -13.83 1.94 4.37
N SER A 36 -14.20 1.80 3.09
CA SER A 36 -13.55 0.88 2.16
C SER A 36 -12.10 1.26 1.86
N ALA A 37 -11.79 2.55 1.74
CA ALA A 37 -10.42 3.04 1.55
C ALA A 37 -9.56 2.80 2.81
N ILE A 38 -10.12 3.02 3.99
CA ILE A 38 -9.45 2.74 5.26
C ILE A 38 -9.17 1.24 5.40
N ALA A 39 -10.17 0.39 5.12
CA ALA A 39 -10.04 -1.07 5.22
C ALA A 39 -9.01 -1.62 4.21
N SER A 40 -9.06 -1.18 2.95
CA SER A 40 -8.11 -1.62 1.92
C SER A 40 -6.67 -1.21 2.24
N THR A 41 -6.47 0.01 2.72
CA THR A 41 -5.14 0.49 3.13
C THR A 41 -4.61 -0.27 4.34
N SER A 42 -5.48 -0.52 5.33
CA SER A 42 -5.14 -1.33 6.48
C SER A 42 -4.70 -2.73 6.07
N MET A 43 -5.48 -3.41 5.22
CA MET A 43 -5.13 -4.76 4.76
C MET A 43 -3.84 -4.78 3.95
N MET A 44 -3.65 -3.81 3.04
CA MET A 44 -2.40 -3.66 2.30
C MET A 44 -1.18 -3.54 3.24
N SER A 45 -1.29 -2.78 4.32
CA SER A 45 -0.19 -2.62 5.29
C SER A 45 0.12 -3.92 6.04
N ILE A 46 -0.90 -4.71 6.37
CA ILE A 46 -0.75 -6.03 6.97
C ILE A 46 -0.08 -6.98 5.98
N MET A 47 -0.56 -7.07 4.75
CA MET A 47 0.03 -7.92 3.71
C MET A 47 1.50 -7.57 3.45
N ALA A 48 1.85 -6.28 3.46
CA ALA A 48 3.23 -5.84 3.25
C ALA A 48 4.19 -6.26 4.38
N THR A 49 3.70 -6.47 5.61
CA THR A 49 4.52 -6.67 6.82
C THR A 49 4.37 -8.05 7.47
N GLU A 50 3.30 -8.79 7.18
CA GLU A 50 3.09 -10.13 7.72
C GLU A 50 4.16 -11.14 7.26
N ASN A 51 4.29 -12.25 7.99
CA ASN A 51 5.21 -13.35 7.63
C ASN A 51 6.67 -12.90 7.43
N GLY A 52 7.11 -11.88 8.18
CA GLY A 52 8.46 -11.33 8.09
C GLY A 52 8.66 -10.33 6.95
N GLY A 53 7.57 -9.84 6.35
CA GLY A 53 7.59 -8.76 5.38
C GLY A 53 7.72 -9.23 3.93
N MET A 54 7.06 -8.50 3.03
CA MET A 54 7.26 -8.65 1.59
C MET A 54 8.61 -8.06 1.18
N THR A 55 9.28 -8.72 0.24
CA THR A 55 10.39 -8.10 -0.51
C THR A 55 9.87 -6.93 -1.35
N LEU A 56 10.73 -5.96 -1.68
CA LEU A 56 10.38 -4.85 -2.59
C LEU A 56 9.82 -5.38 -3.93
N LYS A 57 10.41 -6.47 -4.44
CA LYS A 57 9.98 -7.13 -5.67
C LYS A 57 8.56 -7.72 -5.55
N GLN A 58 8.19 -8.27 -4.40
CA GLN A 58 6.84 -8.79 -4.14
C GLN A 58 5.84 -7.65 -3.98
N ALA A 59 6.18 -6.65 -3.17
CA ALA A 59 5.33 -5.49 -2.91
C ALA A 59 5.02 -4.70 -4.19
N LYS A 60 5.97 -4.56 -5.12
CA LYS A 60 5.75 -3.96 -6.44
C LYS A 60 4.74 -4.71 -7.32
N ARG A 61 4.55 -6.02 -7.09
CA ARG A 61 3.57 -6.86 -7.79
C ARG A 61 2.24 -6.98 -7.06
N LEU A 62 2.08 -6.34 -5.90
CA LEU A 62 0.81 -6.35 -5.18
C LEU A 62 -0.25 -5.62 -6.02
N THR A 63 -1.38 -6.29 -6.26
CA THR A 63 -2.48 -5.76 -7.06
C THR A 63 -3.68 -5.39 -6.18
N PRO A 64 -4.59 -4.52 -6.64
CA PRO A 64 -5.83 -4.23 -5.93
C PRO A 64 -6.65 -5.49 -5.65
N GLU A 65 -6.73 -6.41 -6.64
CA GLU A 65 -7.48 -7.66 -6.54
C GLU A 65 -6.97 -8.49 -5.36
N ALA A 66 -5.64 -8.65 -5.23
CA ALA A 66 -5.04 -9.40 -4.12
C ALA A 66 -5.37 -8.80 -2.74
N ILE A 67 -5.46 -7.48 -2.64
CA ILE A 67 -5.84 -6.79 -1.39
C ILE A 67 -7.33 -7.03 -1.08
N ILE A 68 -8.18 -6.94 -2.10
CA ILE A 68 -9.63 -7.15 -1.97
C ILE A 68 -9.95 -8.59 -1.61
N ASP A 69 -9.31 -9.55 -2.27
CA ASP A 69 -9.47 -10.97 -1.98
C ASP A 69 -9.07 -11.26 -0.53
N ARG A 70 -7.96 -10.66 -0.06
CA ARG A 70 -7.52 -10.81 1.32
C ARG A 70 -8.44 -10.13 2.34
N LEU A 71 -9.14 -9.07 1.94
CA LEU A 71 -10.21 -8.45 2.72
C LEU A 71 -11.49 -9.30 2.79
N GLY A 72 -11.64 -10.33 1.95
CA GLY A 72 -12.88 -11.09 1.81
C GLY A 72 -13.88 -10.50 0.81
N GLY A 73 -13.41 -9.61 -0.06
CA GLY A 73 -14.21 -8.95 -1.10
C GLY A 73 -14.66 -7.54 -0.74
N LEU A 74 -15.05 -6.79 -1.76
CA LEU A 74 -15.72 -5.49 -1.65
C LEU A 74 -16.83 -5.43 -2.70
N PRO A 75 -17.93 -4.68 -2.46
CA PRO A 75 -18.93 -4.43 -3.49
C PRO A 75 -18.30 -3.75 -4.71
N ASP A 76 -18.70 -4.12 -5.93
CA ASP A 76 -18.10 -3.65 -7.19
C ASP A 76 -17.94 -2.13 -7.27
N ARG A 77 -18.94 -1.38 -6.81
CA ARG A 77 -18.92 0.10 -6.79
C ARG A 77 -17.83 0.72 -5.90
N LYS A 78 -17.20 -0.07 -5.01
CA LYS A 78 -16.14 0.36 -4.07
C LYS A 78 -14.75 -0.15 -4.44
N TYR A 79 -14.62 -0.79 -5.60
CA TYR A 79 -13.35 -1.33 -6.10
C TYR A 79 -12.23 -0.27 -6.20
N HIS A 80 -12.58 0.95 -6.63
CA HIS A 80 -11.61 2.04 -6.81
C HIS A 80 -10.90 2.46 -5.51
N CYS A 81 -11.55 2.31 -4.35
CA CYS A 81 -10.95 2.65 -3.04
C CYS A 81 -9.77 1.74 -2.69
N SER A 82 -9.69 0.54 -3.27
CA SER A 82 -8.57 -0.41 -3.14
C SER A 82 -7.41 -0.09 -4.07
N VAL A 83 -7.68 0.60 -5.19
CA VAL A 83 -6.66 0.98 -6.18
C VAL A 83 -5.68 2.00 -5.58
N LEU A 84 -6.10 2.89 -4.68
CA LEU A 84 -5.18 3.87 -4.10
C LEU A 84 -4.11 3.26 -3.18
N GLY A 85 -4.41 2.18 -2.46
CA GLY A 85 -3.48 1.54 -1.53
C GLY A 85 -2.21 1.02 -2.21
N HIS A 86 -2.36 0.13 -3.20
CA HIS A 86 -1.21 -0.46 -3.88
C HIS A 86 -0.36 0.57 -4.66
N LEU A 87 -0.99 1.65 -5.19
CA LEU A 87 -0.28 2.76 -5.81
C LEU A 87 0.55 3.53 -4.78
N ALA A 88 -0.03 3.84 -3.62
CA ALA A 88 0.68 4.52 -2.54
C ALA A 88 1.91 3.73 -2.07
N LEU A 89 1.77 2.41 -1.93
CA LEU A 89 2.88 1.52 -1.58
C LEU A 89 3.96 1.50 -2.66
N ARG A 90 3.58 1.43 -3.93
CA ARG A 90 4.53 1.49 -5.04
C ARG A 90 5.30 2.81 -5.06
N GLU A 91 4.62 3.93 -4.87
CA GLU A 91 5.28 5.25 -4.78
C GLU A 91 6.25 5.32 -3.61
N ALA A 92 5.89 4.78 -2.43
CA ALA A 92 6.81 4.73 -1.29
C ALA A 92 8.07 3.87 -1.56
N ILE A 93 7.94 2.79 -2.34
CA ILE A 93 9.09 1.97 -2.75
C ILE A 93 9.98 2.73 -3.75
N VAL A 94 9.36 3.41 -4.73
CA VAL A 94 10.10 4.23 -5.70
C VAL A 94 10.85 5.37 -5.01
N ASP A 95 10.24 5.98 -3.99
CA ASP A 95 10.87 7.02 -3.17
C ASP A 95 12.11 6.48 -2.46
N TYR A 96 12.00 5.34 -1.77
CA TYR A 96 13.15 4.66 -1.16
C TYR A 96 14.27 4.33 -2.14
N GLU A 97 13.93 3.84 -3.33
CA GLU A 97 14.92 3.47 -4.35
C GLU A 97 15.65 4.68 -4.94
N LYS A 98 15.04 5.87 -4.94
CA LYS A 98 15.68 7.12 -5.37
C LYS A 98 16.66 7.67 -4.35
N GLU A 99 16.41 7.44 -3.05
CA GLU A 99 17.28 7.90 -1.97
C GLU A 99 18.55 7.06 -1.80
N GLN A 100 18.60 5.86 -2.39
CA GLN A 100 19.79 5.00 -2.40
C GLN A 100 20.74 5.47 -3.53
N PRO A 101 21.93 6.03 -3.23
CA PRO A 101 22.92 6.30 -4.27
C PRO A 101 23.36 4.98 -4.91
N THR A 102 23.24 4.90 -6.24
CA THR A 102 23.79 3.83 -7.09
C THR A 102 25.29 3.64 -6.90
#